data_AF-A0A1A8NZ34-F1
#
_entry.id   AF-A0A1A8NZ34-F1
#
_cell.length_a   1.000
_cell.length_b   1.000
_cell.length_c   1.000
_cell.angle_alpha   90.00
_cell.angle_beta   90.00
_cell.angle_gamma   90.00
#
_symmetry.space_group_name_H-M   'P 1'
#
loop_
_entity.id
_entity.type
_entity.pdbx_description
1 polymer ?
#
loop_
_entity_poly.entity_id
_entity_poly.type
_entity_poly.pdbx_seq_one_letter_code
_entity_poly.pdbx_strand_id
1 'polypeptide(L)'
;LKASGSHVAVQPGNILELTWDIPESSGPGPDDPNCIVSFYHSTVDYIKDLYSGLIGPLIICRCGTLSENQGSNRYRKDVDKDFVLLFMIFDENQSWYLDDNIQKYLSDPAAKNGDSFHESNMMHGINGCVYGNLRGLVMMQGERVNWHLMAMGNYIDVHTAHYHAETFTYKIDTTHRGDVYDLFPGSTQEMEMVVGNPGTWLLHCHVDDHLFAGMDTTYTILEKSTTGAGSGNKSSFKTLMLGIIAAKLHR
;
A
#
# COMPACT_ATOMS: atom_id res chain seq x y z
N LEU A 1 -18.64 -20.84 13.49
CA LEU A 1 -17.85 -21.00 14.76
C LEU A 1 -17.44 -19.60 15.24
N LYS A 2 -17.46 -19.31 16.56
CA LYS A 2 -16.81 -18.07 17.05
C LYS A 2 -15.32 -18.24 16.82
N ALA A 3 -14.72 -17.37 16.00
CA ALA A 3 -13.36 -17.56 15.51
C ALA A 3 -12.26 -17.18 16.53
N SER A 4 -12.66 -16.82 17.75
CA SER A 4 -11.78 -16.70 18.91
C SER A 4 -11.33 -18.10 19.35
N GLY A 5 -10.20 -18.58 18.81
CA GLY A 5 -9.42 -19.67 19.41
C GLY A 5 -9.17 -20.95 18.59
N SER A 6 -9.44 -20.97 17.28
CA SER A 6 -9.20 -22.19 16.48
C SER A 6 -8.57 -21.89 15.12
N HIS A 7 -7.29 -22.27 14.95
CA HIS A 7 -6.64 -22.42 13.64
C HIS A 7 -7.28 -23.61 12.92
N VAL A 8 -8.43 -23.38 12.27
CA VAL A 8 -9.15 -24.44 11.58
C VAL A 8 -8.75 -24.40 10.11
N ALA A 9 -7.98 -25.41 9.70
CA ALA A 9 -7.73 -25.64 8.28
C ALA A 9 -9.04 -26.02 7.58
N VAL A 10 -9.36 -25.32 6.50
CA VAL A 10 -10.51 -25.63 5.65
C VAL A 10 -10.02 -26.50 4.49
N GLN A 11 -10.52 -27.73 4.42
CA GLN A 11 -10.15 -28.66 3.34
C GLN A 11 -10.70 -28.17 1.99
N PRO A 12 -9.99 -28.45 0.87
CA PRO A 12 -10.49 -28.12 -0.46
C PRO A 12 -11.91 -28.67 -0.69
N GLY A 13 -12.80 -27.83 -1.22
CA GLY A 13 -14.21 -28.16 -1.47
C GLY A 13 -15.14 -27.98 -0.27
N ASN A 14 -14.61 -27.69 0.93
CA ASN A 14 -15.41 -27.40 2.11
C ASN A 14 -15.55 -25.89 2.34
N ILE A 15 -16.61 -25.50 3.06
CA ILE A 15 -16.89 -24.11 3.42
C ILE A 15 -16.97 -24.03 4.95
N LEU A 16 -16.29 -23.03 5.51
CA LEU A 16 -16.36 -22.71 6.93
C LEU A 16 -16.84 -21.27 7.10
N GLU A 17 -17.96 -21.09 7.80
CA GLU A 17 -18.47 -19.76 8.14
C GLU A 17 -17.96 -19.34 9.53
N LEU A 18 -17.24 -18.21 9.54
CA LEU A 18 -16.69 -17.59 10.74
C LEU A 18 -17.47 -16.32 11.07
N THR A 19 -17.80 -16.16 12.34
CA THR A 19 -18.42 -14.94 12.86
C THR A 19 -17.52 -14.36 13.94
N TRP A 20 -17.07 -13.13 13.71
CA TRP A 20 -16.30 -12.34 14.66
C TRP A 20 -17.18 -11.23 15.25
N ASP A 21 -17.19 -11.14 16.57
CA ASP A 21 -17.68 -9.94 17.26
C ASP A 21 -16.52 -8.92 17.25
N ILE A 22 -16.76 -7.68 16.79
CA ILE A 22 -15.76 -6.61 16.80
C ILE A 22 -15.98 -5.76 18.07
N PRO A 23 -15.23 -5.97 19.16
CA PRO A 23 -15.35 -5.16 20.36
C PRO A 23 -14.79 -3.76 20.13
N GLU A 24 -15.17 -2.82 20.99
CA GLU A 24 -14.66 -1.43 20.96
C GLU A 24 -13.12 -1.38 21.04
N SER A 25 -12.50 -2.31 21.77
CA SER A 25 -11.04 -2.43 21.88
C SER A 25 -10.33 -2.82 20.59
N SER A 26 -11.04 -3.32 19.58
CA SER A 26 -10.51 -3.64 18.25
C SER A 26 -10.80 -2.55 17.22
N GLY A 27 -11.53 -1.51 17.60
CA GLY A 27 -11.79 -0.34 16.78
C GLY A 27 -10.77 0.78 16.99
N PRO A 28 -10.90 1.89 16.23
CA PRO A 28 -10.06 3.06 16.42
C PRO A 28 -10.19 3.64 17.84
N GLY A 29 -9.07 3.82 18.53
CA GLY A 29 -8.99 4.50 19.83
C GLY A 29 -9.31 6.00 19.72
N PRO A 30 -9.37 6.78 20.82
CA PRO A 30 -9.82 8.17 20.78
C PRO A 30 -9.00 9.09 19.84
N ASP A 31 -7.69 8.89 19.77
CA ASP A 31 -6.78 9.74 18.99
C ASP A 31 -6.59 9.26 17.54
N ASP A 32 -7.03 8.03 17.24
CA ASP A 32 -6.89 7.42 15.92
C ASP A 32 -7.72 8.12 14.83
N PRO A 33 -7.47 7.83 13.54
CA PRO A 33 -8.38 8.19 12.45
C PRO A 33 -9.74 7.48 12.56
N ASN A 34 -10.72 7.91 11.75
CA ASN A 34 -12.08 7.36 11.81
C ASN A 34 -12.18 5.88 11.43
N CYS A 35 -11.22 5.40 10.65
CA CYS A 35 -11.06 4.01 10.30
C CYS A 35 -9.58 3.64 10.42
N ILE A 36 -9.33 2.41 10.84
CA ILE A 36 -8.00 1.79 10.87
C ILE A 36 -8.03 0.52 10.03
N VAL A 37 -6.94 0.24 9.33
CA VAL A 37 -6.73 -0.99 8.59
C VAL A 37 -6.02 -2.00 9.47
N SER A 38 -6.54 -3.21 9.44
CA SER A 38 -5.87 -4.43 9.88
C SER A 38 -5.79 -5.36 8.67
N PHE A 39 -5.25 -6.56 8.84
CA PHE A 39 -5.17 -7.55 7.78
C PHE A 39 -5.71 -8.89 8.29
N TYR A 40 -6.29 -9.66 7.38
CA TYR A 40 -6.59 -11.07 7.59
C TYR A 40 -5.74 -11.87 6.62
N HIS A 41 -5.24 -13.02 7.06
CA HIS A 41 -4.51 -13.95 6.21
C HIS A 41 -4.76 -15.38 6.69
N SER A 42 -4.45 -16.36 5.83
CA SER A 42 -4.54 -17.76 6.24
C SER A 42 -3.46 -18.08 7.28
N THR A 43 -3.83 -18.94 8.25
CA THR A 43 -2.96 -19.36 9.36
C THR A 43 -2.69 -20.86 9.35
N VAL A 44 -2.95 -21.53 8.23
CA VAL A 44 -2.66 -22.97 8.07
C VAL A 44 -1.15 -23.17 7.92
N ASP A 45 -0.55 -22.46 6.97
CA ASP A 45 0.90 -22.29 6.85
C ASP A 45 1.20 -20.79 6.71
N TYR A 46 1.66 -20.18 7.81
CA TYR A 46 1.90 -18.75 7.88
C TYR A 46 2.81 -18.20 6.78
N ILE A 47 3.78 -18.99 6.33
CA ILE A 47 4.78 -18.56 5.37
C ILE A 47 4.25 -18.81 3.96
N LYS A 48 3.89 -20.06 3.66
CA LYS A 48 3.48 -20.43 2.31
C LYS A 48 2.18 -19.78 1.89
N ASP A 49 1.19 -19.72 2.78
CA ASP A 49 -0.10 -19.14 2.46
C ASP A 49 0.01 -17.65 2.15
N LEU A 50 0.83 -16.94 2.94
CA LEU A 50 1.08 -15.51 2.77
C LEU A 50 1.74 -15.22 1.41
N TYR A 51 2.86 -15.89 1.09
CA TYR A 51 3.56 -15.70 -0.18
C TYR A 51 2.78 -16.22 -1.40
N SER A 52 1.83 -17.12 -1.19
CA SER A 52 0.87 -17.54 -2.22
C SER A 52 -0.28 -16.52 -2.44
N GLY A 53 -0.29 -15.41 -1.70
CA GLY A 53 -1.24 -14.31 -1.86
C GLY A 53 -2.49 -14.37 -0.98
N LEU A 54 -2.54 -15.25 0.03
CA LEU A 54 -3.71 -15.38 0.92
C LEU A 54 -3.71 -14.32 2.03
N ILE A 55 -3.75 -13.05 1.64
CA ILE A 55 -3.81 -11.88 2.53
C ILE A 55 -4.82 -10.86 2.01
N GLY A 56 -5.52 -10.18 2.92
CA GLY A 56 -6.43 -9.11 2.57
C GLY A 56 -6.62 -8.08 3.69
N PRO A 57 -7.10 -6.88 3.37
CA PRO A 57 -7.35 -5.83 4.34
C PRO A 57 -8.66 -6.06 5.11
N LEU A 58 -8.64 -5.70 6.39
CA LEU A 58 -9.81 -5.59 7.25
C LEU A 58 -9.88 -4.15 7.79
N ILE A 59 -10.77 -3.33 7.24
CA ILE A 59 -10.93 -1.94 7.67
C ILE A 59 -12.02 -1.88 8.75
N ILE A 60 -11.67 -1.34 9.91
CA ILE A 60 -12.57 -1.17 11.05
C ILE A 60 -12.77 0.32 11.29
N CYS A 61 -14.03 0.76 11.30
CA CYS A 61 -14.40 2.16 11.42
C CYS A 61 -15.21 2.44 12.69
N ARG A 62 -15.13 3.68 13.16
CA ARG A 62 -16.03 4.19 14.21
C ARG A 62 -17.49 4.09 13.80
N CYS A 63 -18.36 3.97 14.80
CA CYS A 63 -19.80 3.98 14.61
C CYS A 63 -20.23 5.28 13.89
N GLY A 64 -21.05 5.14 12.85
CA GLY A 64 -21.58 6.28 12.09
C GLY A 64 -20.67 6.79 10.95
N THR A 65 -19.42 6.32 10.81
CA THR A 65 -18.52 6.70 9.70
C THR A 65 -18.93 6.08 8.37
N LEU A 66 -19.35 4.81 8.40
CA LEU A 66 -19.77 4.07 7.20
C LEU A 66 -21.19 4.45 6.78
N SER A 67 -21.47 4.35 5.48
CA SER A 67 -22.82 4.48 4.91
C SER A 67 -23.78 3.45 5.52
N GLU A 68 -25.05 3.84 5.71
CA GLU A 68 -26.10 2.98 6.30
C GLU A 68 -26.61 1.88 5.35
N ASN A 69 -26.07 1.81 4.12
CA ASN A 69 -26.44 0.79 3.15
C ASN A 69 -26.15 -0.61 3.71
N GLN A 70 -27.15 -1.49 3.68
CA GLN A 70 -26.97 -2.90 4.04
C GLN A 70 -26.21 -3.63 2.92
N GLY A 71 -25.13 -4.33 3.29
CA GLY A 71 -24.38 -5.19 2.38
C GLY A 71 -22.86 -4.94 2.38
N SER A 72 -22.18 -5.55 1.42
CA SER A 72 -20.73 -5.43 1.19
C SER A 72 -20.32 -4.08 0.61
N ASN A 73 -21.26 -3.31 0.05
CA ASN A 73 -20.99 -2.03 -0.63
C ASN A 73 -21.11 -0.82 0.33
N ARG A 74 -20.50 -0.94 1.51
CA ARG A 74 -20.41 0.16 2.48
C ARG A 74 -19.21 1.04 2.11
N TYR A 75 -19.41 2.35 2.09
CA TYR A 75 -18.33 3.32 1.84
C TYR A 75 -18.25 4.31 3.01
N ARG A 76 -17.08 4.92 3.16
CA ARG A 76 -16.83 5.96 4.15
C ARG A 76 -17.51 7.27 3.75
N LYS A 77 -18.19 7.93 4.68
CA LYS A 77 -18.86 9.23 4.42
C LYS A 77 -17.95 10.44 4.65
N ASP A 78 -16.80 10.23 5.30
CA ASP A 78 -15.88 11.28 5.73
C ASP A 78 -14.75 11.57 4.75
N VAL A 79 -14.58 10.71 3.75
CA VAL A 79 -13.59 10.85 2.67
C VAL A 79 -14.27 10.62 1.32
N ASP A 80 -13.73 11.23 0.27
CA ASP A 80 -14.25 11.04 -1.09
C ASP A 80 -13.81 9.70 -1.67
N LYS A 81 -12.58 9.27 -1.33
CA LYS A 81 -12.00 7.98 -1.74
C LYS A 81 -11.09 7.40 -0.67
N ASP A 82 -11.04 6.08 -0.64
CA ASP A 82 -10.05 5.33 0.12
C ASP A 82 -9.34 4.31 -0.78
N PHE A 83 -8.02 4.19 -0.61
CA PHE A 83 -7.19 3.21 -1.30
C PHE A 83 -6.52 2.31 -0.26
N VAL A 84 -6.33 1.04 -0.61
CA VAL A 84 -5.55 0.09 0.18
C VAL A 84 -4.32 -0.30 -0.61
N LEU A 85 -3.15 -0.18 0.02
CA LEU A 85 -1.87 -0.55 -0.55
C LEU A 85 -1.14 -1.51 0.38
N LEU A 86 -0.84 -2.70 -0.14
CA LEU A 86 0.04 -3.68 0.45
C LEU A 86 1.43 -3.56 -0.20
N PHE A 87 2.41 -3.17 0.59
CA PHE A 87 3.82 -3.22 0.25
C PHE A 87 4.39 -4.55 0.73
N MET A 88 4.83 -5.38 -0.21
CA MET A 88 5.34 -6.72 0.09
C MET A 88 6.21 -7.22 -1.05
N ILE A 89 7.29 -7.90 -0.68
CA ILE A 89 8.09 -8.71 -1.60
C ILE A 89 7.46 -10.09 -1.65
N PHE A 90 6.83 -10.43 -2.78
CA PHE A 90 6.21 -11.74 -2.98
C PHE A 90 7.30 -12.75 -3.36
N ASP A 91 7.79 -13.49 -2.37
CA ASP A 91 8.77 -14.57 -2.55
C ASP A 91 8.09 -15.85 -3.08
N GLU A 92 8.06 -16.01 -4.41
CA GLU A 92 7.49 -17.20 -5.05
C GLU A 92 8.28 -18.48 -4.72
N ASN A 93 9.49 -18.40 -4.18
CA ASN A 93 10.22 -19.58 -3.71
C ASN A 93 9.58 -20.22 -2.47
N GLN A 94 8.77 -19.46 -1.72
CA GLN A 94 8.01 -19.94 -0.57
C GLN A 94 6.54 -20.21 -0.92
N SER A 95 6.13 -19.98 -2.16
CA SER A 95 4.75 -20.18 -2.61
C SER A 95 4.38 -21.67 -2.71
N TRP A 96 3.09 -21.98 -2.51
CA TRP A 96 2.54 -23.30 -2.81
C TRP A 96 2.65 -23.66 -4.30
N TYR A 97 2.75 -22.65 -5.16
CA TYR A 97 2.73 -22.81 -6.61
C TYR A 97 4.12 -22.94 -7.24
N LEU A 98 5.21 -22.98 -6.46
CA LEU A 98 6.57 -22.99 -7.00
C LEU A 98 6.80 -24.14 -8.00
N ASP A 99 6.47 -25.38 -7.63
CA ASP A 99 6.72 -26.54 -8.50
C ASP A 99 5.84 -26.52 -9.75
N ASP A 100 4.58 -26.10 -9.64
CA ASP A 100 3.66 -25.93 -10.77
C ASP A 100 4.14 -24.82 -11.72
N ASN A 101 4.61 -23.70 -11.17
CA ASN A 101 5.18 -22.57 -11.91
C ASN A 101 6.46 -22.98 -12.65
N ILE A 102 7.34 -23.74 -12.01
CA ILE A 102 8.54 -24.30 -12.66
C ILE A 102 8.15 -25.19 -13.82
N GLN A 103 7.22 -26.12 -13.62
CA GLN A 103 6.78 -27.03 -14.69
C GLN A 103 6.16 -26.27 -15.88
N LYS A 104 5.46 -25.17 -15.61
CA LYS A 104 4.73 -24.41 -16.62
C LYS A 104 5.60 -23.41 -17.37
N TYR A 105 6.48 -22.70 -16.67
CA TYR A 105 7.21 -21.55 -17.22
C TYR A 105 8.70 -21.84 -17.47
N LEU A 106 9.30 -22.80 -16.78
CA LEU A 106 10.72 -23.11 -16.94
C LEU A 106 10.93 -24.12 -18.08
N SER A 107 11.58 -23.68 -19.16
CA SER A 107 11.91 -24.56 -20.30
C SER A 107 13.13 -25.45 -20.04
N ASP A 108 14.08 -24.99 -19.22
CA ASP A 108 15.29 -25.73 -18.86
C ASP A 108 15.34 -25.99 -17.35
N PRO A 109 15.16 -27.25 -16.90
CA PRO A 109 15.23 -27.61 -15.48
C PRO A 109 16.59 -27.32 -14.81
N ALA A 110 17.68 -27.21 -15.57
CA ALA A 110 18.99 -26.88 -15.02
C ALA A 110 19.07 -25.44 -14.48
N ALA A 111 18.20 -24.55 -14.96
CA ALA A 111 18.13 -23.15 -14.53
C ALA A 111 17.51 -22.95 -13.13
N LYS A 112 17.00 -24.01 -12.49
CA LYS A 112 16.49 -23.98 -11.11
C LYS A 112 17.59 -23.74 -10.07
N ASN A 113 18.85 -24.05 -10.41
CA ASN A 113 19.95 -24.02 -9.46
C ASN A 113 20.73 -22.72 -9.55
N GLY A 114 20.58 -21.85 -8.56
CA GLY A 114 21.42 -20.67 -8.38
C GLY A 114 20.69 -19.50 -7.74
N ASP A 115 21.47 -18.56 -7.21
CA ASP A 115 20.95 -17.34 -6.56
C ASP A 115 20.12 -16.49 -7.54
N SER A 116 20.43 -16.53 -8.84
CA SER A 116 19.66 -15.84 -9.87
C SER A 116 18.23 -16.37 -10.02
N PHE A 117 18.01 -17.67 -9.80
CA PHE A 117 16.67 -18.24 -9.83
C PHE A 117 15.87 -17.78 -8.62
N HIS A 118 16.49 -17.81 -7.44
CA HIS A 118 15.87 -17.32 -6.20
C HIS A 118 15.44 -15.86 -6.35
N GLU A 119 16.36 -15.00 -6.81
CA GLU A 119 16.10 -13.57 -7.02
C GLU A 119 15.02 -13.32 -8.08
N SER A 120 15.01 -14.10 -9.17
CA SER A 120 13.99 -13.93 -10.22
C SER A 120 12.56 -14.19 -9.75
N ASN A 121 12.40 -14.87 -8.61
CA ASN A 121 11.13 -15.19 -7.97
C ASN A 121 10.76 -14.20 -6.85
N MET A 122 11.59 -13.19 -6.58
CA MET A 122 11.35 -12.15 -5.58
C MET A 122 10.60 -10.97 -6.21
N MET A 123 9.27 -10.98 -6.17
CA MET A 123 8.45 -9.97 -6.84
C MET A 123 8.18 -8.79 -5.91
N HIS A 124 8.95 -7.71 -6.08
CA HIS A 124 8.87 -6.50 -5.25
C HIS A 124 7.68 -5.63 -5.68
N GLY A 125 6.50 -5.86 -5.10
CA GLY A 125 5.25 -5.30 -5.61
C GLY A 125 4.48 -4.40 -4.65
N ILE A 126 3.61 -3.58 -5.23
CA ILE A 126 2.52 -2.88 -4.53
C ILE A 126 1.22 -3.56 -4.96
N ASN A 127 0.46 -4.12 -4.02
CA ASN A 127 -0.72 -4.95 -4.30
C ASN A 127 -0.44 -6.10 -5.29
N GLY A 128 0.76 -6.70 -5.22
CA GLY A 128 1.19 -7.78 -6.12
C GLY A 128 1.51 -7.34 -7.55
N CYS A 129 1.50 -6.03 -7.84
CA CYS A 129 1.87 -5.48 -9.14
C CYS A 129 3.28 -4.90 -9.09
N VAL A 130 4.06 -5.13 -10.15
CA VAL A 130 5.44 -4.64 -10.33
C VAL A 130 5.55 -3.71 -11.54
N TYR A 131 6.56 -2.85 -11.58
CA TYR A 131 6.93 -1.98 -12.71
C TYR A 131 5.78 -1.12 -13.26
N GLY A 132 5.10 -0.37 -12.40
CA GLY A 132 4.10 0.59 -12.86
C GLY A 132 2.75 -0.02 -13.30
N ASN A 133 2.50 -1.30 -12.98
CA ASN A 133 1.33 -2.01 -13.47
C ASN A 133 0.09 -1.89 -12.58
N LEU A 134 0.21 -1.40 -11.34
CA LEU A 134 -0.96 -1.16 -10.49
C LEU A 134 -1.81 -0.02 -11.06
N ARG A 135 -3.08 -0.28 -11.37
CA ARG A 135 -4.04 0.68 -11.94
C ARG A 135 -5.14 1.03 -10.95
N GLY A 136 -5.89 2.09 -11.23
CA GLY A 136 -7.08 2.46 -10.46
C GLY A 136 -6.86 3.52 -9.37
N LEU A 137 -5.61 3.97 -9.18
CA LEU A 137 -5.27 5.06 -8.26
C LEU A 137 -5.62 6.42 -8.89
N VAL A 138 -6.90 6.72 -9.04
CA VAL A 138 -7.40 7.92 -9.70
C VAL A 138 -8.27 8.72 -8.75
N MET A 139 -7.98 10.00 -8.61
CA MET A 139 -8.69 10.95 -7.74
C MET A 139 -8.88 12.29 -8.46
N MET A 140 -9.72 13.16 -7.91
CA MET A 140 -10.01 14.49 -8.45
C MET A 140 -9.42 15.56 -7.55
N GLN A 141 -8.86 16.61 -8.14
CA GLN A 141 -8.33 17.75 -7.40
C GLN A 141 -9.36 18.29 -6.39
N GLY A 142 -8.91 18.43 -5.14
CA GLY A 142 -9.70 18.86 -4.00
C GLY A 142 -10.38 17.73 -3.23
N GLU A 143 -10.32 16.48 -3.70
CA GLU A 143 -10.82 15.33 -2.95
C GLU A 143 -9.98 15.07 -1.70
N ARG A 144 -10.66 14.68 -0.61
CA ARG A 144 -10.05 14.11 0.57
C ARG A 144 -9.93 12.59 0.37
N VAL A 145 -8.71 12.10 0.36
CA VAL A 145 -8.36 10.70 0.11
C VAL A 145 -7.72 10.10 1.34
N ASN A 146 -8.11 8.88 1.70
CA ASN A 146 -7.42 8.08 2.72
C ASN A 146 -6.63 6.95 2.08
N TRP A 147 -5.38 6.76 2.49
CA TRP A 147 -4.55 5.64 2.09
C TRP A 147 -4.34 4.72 3.29
N HIS A 148 -4.83 3.51 3.17
CA HIS A 148 -4.61 2.41 4.10
C HIS A 148 -3.34 1.67 3.66
N LEU A 149 -2.23 1.93 4.35
CA LEU A 149 -0.98 1.25 4.09
C LEU A 149 -0.85 0.00 4.95
N MET A 150 -0.41 -1.08 4.33
CA MET A 150 -0.06 -2.33 4.98
C MET A 150 1.31 -2.76 4.47
N ALA A 151 2.17 -3.25 5.35
CA ALA A 151 3.37 -3.97 4.97
C ALA A 151 3.41 -5.33 5.64
N MET A 152 3.81 -6.34 4.88
CA MET A 152 3.88 -7.72 5.33
C MET A 152 5.05 -8.42 4.63
N GLY A 153 5.56 -9.48 5.23
CA GLY A 153 6.67 -10.26 4.70
C GLY A 153 7.69 -10.58 5.80
N ASN A 154 8.97 -10.56 5.47
CA ASN A 154 10.04 -10.93 6.39
C ASN A 154 10.95 -9.73 6.72
N TYR A 155 12.13 -9.96 7.31
CA TYR A 155 13.03 -8.88 7.74
C TYR A 155 13.56 -7.95 6.62
N ILE A 156 13.48 -8.34 5.34
CA ILE A 156 13.81 -7.45 4.21
C ILE A 156 12.64 -6.57 3.76
N ASP A 157 11.42 -6.81 4.26
CA ASP A 157 10.23 -6.00 3.95
C ASP A 157 10.17 -4.70 4.77
N VAL A 158 11.26 -3.94 4.74
CA VAL A 158 11.30 -2.55 5.22
C VAL A 158 11.04 -1.67 4.00
N HIS A 159 9.89 -1.01 3.98
CA HIS A 159 9.43 -0.23 2.82
C HIS A 159 9.33 1.24 3.17
N THR A 160 9.72 2.12 2.25
CA THR A 160 9.62 3.57 2.46
C THR A 160 8.71 4.14 1.38
N ALA A 161 7.42 4.24 1.65
CA ALA A 161 6.43 4.71 0.68
C ALA A 161 6.58 6.21 0.46
N HIS A 162 6.79 6.62 -0.79
CA HIS A 162 6.97 8.03 -1.18
C HIS A 162 5.93 8.44 -2.22
N TYR A 163 5.17 9.50 -1.91
CA TYR A 163 4.18 10.10 -2.78
C TYR A 163 4.75 11.37 -3.40
N HIS A 164 5.06 11.34 -4.69
CA HIS A 164 5.56 12.54 -5.38
C HIS A 164 4.46 13.60 -5.49
N ALA A 165 4.84 14.88 -5.45
CA ALA A 165 3.98 16.06 -5.62
C ALA A 165 2.90 16.33 -4.54
N GLU A 166 2.56 15.37 -3.70
CA GLU A 166 1.57 15.55 -2.63
C GLU A 166 2.20 15.34 -1.25
N THR A 167 1.54 15.86 -0.22
CA THR A 167 1.87 15.54 1.18
C THR A 167 0.63 14.97 1.84
N PHE A 168 0.82 14.04 2.77
CA PHE A 168 -0.23 13.48 3.61
C PHE A 168 -0.01 13.85 5.07
N THR A 169 -1.06 13.68 5.85
CA THR A 169 -1.02 13.72 7.31
C THR A 169 -1.29 12.34 7.86
N TYR A 170 -0.56 11.96 8.90
CA TYR A 170 -0.72 10.69 9.61
C TYR A 170 -0.64 10.95 11.13
N LYS A 171 -1.08 9.99 11.93
CA LYS A 171 -1.12 10.14 13.39
C LYS A 171 -0.28 9.07 14.08
N ILE A 172 0.64 9.51 14.93
CA ILE A 172 1.38 8.71 15.91
C ILE A 172 1.51 9.60 17.15
N ASP A 173 0.64 9.40 18.14
CA ASP A 173 0.38 10.25 19.31
C ASP A 173 -0.11 11.69 18.99
N THR A 174 0.52 12.34 18.01
CA THR A 174 0.21 13.65 17.48
C THR A 174 0.08 13.58 15.96
N THR A 175 -0.39 14.66 15.33
CA THR A 175 -0.51 14.73 13.88
C THR A 175 0.82 15.14 13.26
N HIS A 176 1.28 14.33 12.31
CA HIS A 176 2.49 14.55 11.54
C HIS A 176 2.13 14.81 10.07
N ARG A 177 3.04 15.47 9.34
CA ARG A 177 2.90 15.70 7.90
C ARG A 177 4.19 15.31 7.20
N GLY A 178 4.05 14.63 6.07
CA GLY A 178 5.16 14.23 5.21
C GLY A 178 4.67 13.80 3.83
N ASP A 179 5.62 13.44 2.99
CA ASP A 179 5.44 12.82 1.67
C ASP A 179 6.07 11.41 1.62
N VAL A 180 6.80 11.04 2.68
CA VAL A 180 7.48 9.77 2.85
C VAL A 180 7.09 9.13 4.19
N TYR A 181 6.90 7.80 4.21
CA TYR A 181 6.65 7.04 5.43
C TYR A 181 7.27 5.66 5.38
N ASP A 182 7.86 5.25 6.51
CA ASP A 182 8.49 3.94 6.67
C ASP A 182 7.49 2.91 7.22
N LEU A 183 7.40 1.79 6.53
CA LEU A 183 6.60 0.63 6.87
C LEU A 183 7.52 -0.54 7.19
N PHE A 184 7.18 -1.25 8.26
CA PHE A 184 7.88 -2.46 8.69
C PHE A 184 6.99 -3.70 8.48
N PRO A 185 7.56 -4.91 8.47
CA PRO A 185 6.78 -6.14 8.32
C PRO A 185 5.72 -6.26 9.43
N GLY A 186 4.48 -6.51 9.03
CA GLY A 186 3.34 -6.62 9.96
C GLY A 186 2.80 -5.28 10.46
N SER A 187 3.22 -4.15 9.88
CA SER A 187 2.74 -2.82 10.25
C SER A 187 1.64 -2.32 9.32
N THR A 188 0.83 -1.40 9.84
CA THR A 188 -0.24 -0.72 9.12
C THR A 188 -0.20 0.77 9.45
N GLN A 189 -0.56 1.64 8.49
CA GLN A 189 -0.67 3.07 8.74
C GLN A 189 -1.81 3.69 7.93
N GLU A 190 -2.49 4.62 8.57
CA GLU A 190 -3.51 5.48 7.95
C GLU A 190 -2.92 6.82 7.55
N MET A 191 -3.16 7.22 6.29
CA MET A 191 -2.72 8.51 5.76
C MET A 191 -3.87 9.26 5.12
N GLU A 192 -4.08 10.50 5.57
CA GLU A 192 -5.07 11.40 4.99
C GLU A 192 -4.37 12.40 4.06
N MET A 193 -4.92 12.57 2.87
CA MET A 193 -4.40 13.46 1.83
C MET A 193 -5.53 14.32 1.27
N VAL A 194 -5.28 15.60 1.02
CA VAL A 194 -6.19 16.45 0.24
C VAL A 194 -5.45 16.81 -1.03
N VAL A 195 -5.86 16.23 -2.15
CA VAL A 195 -5.07 16.23 -3.39
C VAL A 195 -5.18 17.55 -4.14
N GLY A 196 -4.03 18.16 -4.44
CA GLY A 196 -3.97 19.55 -4.90
C GLY A 196 -3.38 19.74 -6.30
N ASN A 197 -2.55 18.81 -6.76
CA ASN A 197 -1.69 18.97 -7.93
C ASN A 197 -2.13 18.03 -9.06
N PRO A 198 -2.94 18.49 -10.04
CA PRO A 198 -3.34 17.66 -11.17
C PRO A 198 -2.13 17.14 -11.96
N GLY A 199 -2.21 15.88 -12.36
CA GLY A 199 -1.11 15.18 -13.03
C GLY A 199 -1.09 13.69 -12.70
N THR A 200 -0.14 12.99 -13.31
CA THR A 200 0.18 11.60 -12.96
C THR A 200 1.54 11.61 -12.26
N TRP A 201 1.55 11.10 -11.03
CA TRP A 201 2.69 11.19 -10.13
C TRP A 201 3.17 9.81 -9.72
N LEU A 202 4.47 9.70 -9.46
CA LEU A 202 5.11 8.47 -9.02
C LEU A 202 4.76 8.20 -7.55
N LEU A 203 4.41 6.95 -7.27
CA LEU A 203 4.29 6.38 -5.94
C LEU A 203 5.21 5.16 -5.90
N HIS A 204 6.21 5.17 -5.04
CA HIS A 204 7.21 4.09 -5.03
C HIS A 204 7.78 3.83 -3.64
N CYS A 205 8.47 2.71 -3.50
CA CYS A 205 9.34 2.46 -2.37
C CYS A 205 10.67 3.19 -2.56
N HIS A 206 11.16 3.90 -1.55
CA HIS A 206 12.43 4.63 -1.58
C HIS A 206 13.64 3.73 -1.27
N VAL A 207 13.42 2.46 -0.90
CA VAL A 207 14.52 1.49 -0.82
C VAL A 207 14.96 1.15 -2.24
N ASP A 208 16.21 1.51 -2.57
CA ASP A 208 16.75 1.44 -3.93
C ASP A 208 16.54 0.07 -4.58
N ASP A 209 16.88 -1.01 -3.85
CA ASP A 209 16.72 -2.38 -4.34
C ASP A 209 15.27 -2.71 -4.68
N HIS A 210 14.33 -2.35 -3.81
CA HIS A 210 12.90 -2.59 -4.02
C HIS A 210 12.38 -1.78 -5.22
N LEU A 211 12.83 -0.54 -5.40
CA LEU A 211 12.50 0.29 -6.56
C LEU A 211 13.05 -0.32 -7.86
N PHE A 212 14.33 -0.70 -7.88
CA PHE A 212 14.95 -1.31 -9.07
C PHE A 212 14.28 -2.64 -9.44
N ALA A 213 13.80 -3.40 -8.46
CA ALA A 213 13.05 -4.62 -8.64
C ALA A 213 11.55 -4.41 -8.98
N GLY A 214 11.09 -3.15 -9.09
CA GLY A 214 9.79 -2.79 -9.64
C GLY A 214 8.72 -2.40 -8.64
N MET A 215 9.08 -2.06 -7.40
CA MET A 215 8.14 -1.57 -6.38
C MET A 215 7.77 -0.10 -6.61
N ASP A 216 7.12 0.15 -7.74
CA ASP A 216 6.68 1.45 -8.20
C ASP A 216 5.32 1.38 -8.90
N THR A 217 4.59 2.47 -8.80
CA THR A 217 3.36 2.72 -9.54
C THR A 217 3.12 4.20 -9.75
N THR A 218 2.05 4.54 -10.46
CA THR A 218 1.58 5.92 -10.56
C THR A 218 0.17 6.08 -10.03
N TYR A 219 -0.10 7.26 -9.49
CA TYR A 219 -1.45 7.71 -9.19
C TYR A 219 -1.76 8.97 -9.99
N THR A 220 -3.04 9.19 -10.28
CA THR A 220 -3.48 10.29 -11.15
C THR A 220 -4.48 11.18 -10.44
N ILE A 221 -4.18 12.47 -10.40
CA ILE A 221 -5.07 13.53 -9.94
C ILE A 221 -5.64 14.22 -11.17
N LEU A 222 -6.94 14.09 -11.38
CA LEU A 222 -7.68 14.77 -12.45
C LEU A 222 -7.97 16.21 -12.05
N GLU A 223 -7.81 17.14 -13.00
CA GLU A 223 -8.19 18.53 -12.79
C GLU A 223 -9.71 18.66 -12.62
N LYS A 224 -10.13 19.45 -11.64
CA LYS A 224 -11.55 19.75 -11.46
C LYS A 224 -11.98 20.79 -12.49
N SER A 225 -12.82 20.41 -13.45
CA SER A 225 -13.31 21.34 -14.46
C SER A 225 -14.06 22.51 -13.81
N THR A 226 -13.47 23.69 -13.81
CA THR A 226 -14.11 24.92 -13.32
C THR A 226 -14.91 25.55 -14.44
N THR A 227 -16.21 25.26 -14.50
CA THR A 227 -17.15 26.13 -15.22
C THR A 227 -17.36 27.41 -14.39
N GLY A 228 -16.46 28.39 -14.52
CA GLY A 228 -16.70 29.76 -14.09
C GLY A 228 -15.58 30.45 -13.30
N ALA A 229 -15.08 31.55 -13.88
CA ALA A 229 -14.34 32.67 -13.29
C ALA A 229 -12.95 32.39 -12.70
N GLY A 230 -11.92 32.72 -13.49
CA GLY A 230 -10.56 32.86 -13.01
C GLY A 230 -10.43 33.99 -11.98
N SER A 231 -9.86 33.67 -10.83
CA SER A 231 -9.14 34.64 -10.01
C SER A 231 -7.67 34.24 -9.99
N GLY A 232 -6.85 34.99 -10.73
CA GLY A 232 -5.41 34.78 -10.77
C GLY A 232 -4.80 35.06 -9.40
N ASN A 233 -4.38 34.00 -8.70
CA ASN A 233 -3.52 34.15 -7.55
C ASN A 233 -2.09 34.38 -8.05
N LYS A 234 -1.52 35.55 -7.77
CA LYS A 234 -0.13 35.86 -8.10
C LYS A 234 0.79 34.98 -7.25
N SER A 235 1.31 33.90 -7.84
CA SER A 235 2.43 33.15 -7.27
C SER A 235 3.70 33.99 -7.37
N SER A 236 4.35 34.25 -6.24
CA SER A 236 5.68 34.86 -6.20
C SER A 236 6.71 33.77 -6.44
N PHE A 237 7.25 33.69 -7.66
CA PHE A 237 8.38 32.82 -7.97
C PHE A 237 9.65 33.40 -7.36
N LYS A 238 10.22 32.71 -6.36
CA LYS A 238 11.61 32.93 -5.92
C LYS A 238 12.51 31.98 -6.71
N THR A 239 13.25 32.51 -7.68
CA THR A 239 14.28 31.75 -8.39
C THR A 239 15.54 31.67 -7.54
N LEU A 240 15.95 30.47 -7.15
CA LEU A 240 17.23 30.22 -6.49
C LEU A 240 18.24 29.71 -7.52
N MET A 241 19.23 30.53 -7.85
CA MET A 241 20.37 30.12 -8.70
C MET A 241 21.45 29.53 -7.81
N LEU A 242 21.68 28.21 -7.88
CA LEU A 242 22.85 27.57 -7.31
C LEU A 242 23.99 27.58 -8.34
N GLY A 243 25.08 28.29 -8.03
CA GLY A 243 26.32 28.28 -8.82
C GLY A 243 27.42 27.49 -8.11
N ILE A 244 28.16 26.66 -8.86
CA ILE A 244 29.34 25.96 -8.37
C ILE A 244 30.52 26.93 -8.42
N ILE A 245 31.06 27.31 -7.26
CA ILE A 245 32.32 28.07 -7.17
C ILE A 245 33.47 27.07 -7.24
N ALA A 246 34.09 26.94 -8.41
CA ALA A 246 35.34 26.20 -8.56
C ALA A 246 36.53 27.12 -8.28
N ALA A 247 37.19 26.93 -7.14
CA ALA A 247 38.46 27.58 -6.84
C ALA A 247 39.61 26.71 -7.35
N LYS A 248 40.47 27.28 -8.19
CA LYS A 248 41.68 26.63 -8.71
C LYS A 248 42.85 27.05 -7.81
N LEU A 249 43.46 26.10 -7.10
CA LEU A 249 44.72 26.36 -6.39
C LEU A 249 45.81 26.66 -7.42
N HIS A 250 46.41 27.84 -7.33
CA HIS A 250 47.71 28.09 -7.97
C HIS A 250 48.81 27.45 -7.13
N ARG A 251 49.63 26.61 -7.79
CA ARG A 251 50.90 26.10 -7.25
C ARG A 251 51.90 27.23 -7.07
#